data_AF-A0A350X4I6-F1
#
_entry.id   AF-A0A350X4I6-F1
#
_cell.length_a   1.000
_cell.length_b   1.000
_cell.length_c   1.000
_cell.angle_alpha   90.00
_cell.angle_beta   90.00
_cell.angle_gamma   90.00
#
_symmetry.space_group_name_H-M   'P 1'
#
loop_
_entity.id
_entity.type
_entity.pdbx_description
1 polymer ?
#
loop_
_entity_poly.entity_id
_entity_poly.type
_entity_poly.pdbx_seq_one_letter_code
_entity_poly.pdbx_strand_id
1 'polypeptide(L)'
;TLTQNINEALELAQSEVFAQLIELAIKTEECFSKTNFDPSVLISKQSALLKEKKNQLLYLQLLMIYYEDVLKMKLGKSDDIRYKTYETSLTLSESKMTQAICLERIKALLETEKRIQSNGNVLLCLDRLFLQMKGGI
;
A
#
# COMPACT_ATOMS: atom_id res chain seq x y z
N THR A 1 -6.31 -8.73 -9.05
CA THR A 1 -7.56 -8.03 -9.44
C THR A 1 -8.38 -7.85 -8.19
N LEU A 2 -8.76 -6.62 -7.84
CA LEU A 2 -9.62 -6.34 -6.68
C LEU A 2 -11.02 -6.89 -6.97
N THR A 3 -11.25 -8.16 -6.60
CA THR A 3 -12.47 -8.97 -6.71
C THR A 3 -13.10 -9.09 -8.12
N GLN A 4 -13.52 -10.29 -8.51
CA GLN A 4 -14.24 -10.55 -9.78
C GLN A 4 -15.76 -10.36 -9.65
N ASN A 5 -16.24 -9.98 -8.46
CA ASN A 5 -17.66 -9.80 -8.18
C ASN A 5 -17.98 -8.30 -8.09
N ILE A 6 -18.66 -7.79 -9.11
CA ILE A 6 -19.02 -6.36 -9.26
C ILE A 6 -19.81 -5.84 -8.05
N ASN A 7 -20.67 -6.68 -7.44
CA ASN A 7 -21.47 -6.29 -6.28
C ASN A 7 -20.61 -6.16 -5.01
N GLU A 8 -19.67 -7.08 -4.80
CA GLU A 8 -18.72 -6.96 -3.68
C GLU A 8 -17.77 -5.78 -3.86
N ALA A 9 -17.36 -5.47 -5.09
CA ALA A 9 -16.53 -4.31 -5.38
C ALA A 9 -17.28 -2.98 -5.10
N LEU A 10 -18.58 -2.93 -5.40
CA LEU A 10 -19.45 -1.78 -5.10
C LEU A 10 -19.70 -1.63 -3.59
N GLU A 11 -19.98 -2.71 -2.87
CA GLU A 11 -20.13 -2.68 -1.42
C GLU A 11 -18.83 -2.29 -0.71
N LEU A 12 -17.68 -2.79 -1.17
CA LEU A 12 -16.37 -2.39 -0.68
C LEU A 12 -16.12 -0.90 -0.94
N ALA A 13 -16.37 -0.42 -2.15
CA ALA A 13 -16.17 0.98 -2.52
C ALA A 13 -17.05 1.95 -1.72
N GLN A 14 -18.23 1.51 -1.29
CA GLN A 14 -19.14 2.29 -0.45
C GLN A 14 -18.84 2.17 1.05
N SER A 15 -17.97 1.26 1.46
CA SER A 15 -17.65 1.09 2.87
C SER A 15 -16.72 2.21 3.36
N GLU A 16 -17.07 2.80 4.50
CA GLU A 16 -16.23 3.79 5.19
C GLU A 16 -14.83 3.24 5.50
N VAL A 17 -14.75 1.94 5.77
CA VAL A 17 -13.49 1.21 6.01
C VAL A 17 -12.57 1.27 4.79
N PHE A 18 -13.10 1.08 3.58
CA PHE A 18 -12.27 1.13 2.37
C PHE A 18 -11.68 2.52 2.14
N ALA A 19 -12.47 3.57 2.32
CA ALA A 19 -11.98 4.95 2.24
C ALA A 19 -10.86 5.21 3.27
N GLN A 20 -11.02 4.73 4.50
CA GLN A 20 -10.00 4.82 5.54
C GLN A 20 -8.74 4.01 5.20
N LEU A 21 -8.87 2.84 4.56
CA LEU A 21 -7.73 2.03 4.11
C LEU A 21 -6.96 2.69 2.95
N ILE A 22 -7.65 3.34 2.02
CA ILE A 22 -6.99 4.15 0.97
C ILE A 22 -6.19 5.27 1.60
N GLU A 23 -6.80 6.01 2.54
CA GLU A 23 -6.12 7.11 3.23
C GLU A 23 -4.91 6.61 4.02
N LEU A 24 -5.03 5.46 4.69
CA LEU A 24 -3.92 4.82 5.42
C LEU A 24 -2.78 4.43 4.48
N ALA A 25 -3.08 3.88 3.29
CA ALA A 25 -2.06 3.54 2.29
C ALA A 25 -1.33 4.77 1.78
N ILE A 26 -2.05 5.86 1.47
CA ILE A 26 -1.45 7.12 1.05
C ILE A 26 -0.57 7.72 2.15
N LYS A 27 -1.07 7.80 3.39
CA LYS A 27 -0.29 8.33 4.53
C LYS A 27 0.96 7.49 4.80
N THR A 28 0.89 6.17 4.60
CA THR A 28 2.04 5.27 4.71
C THR A 28 3.13 5.67 3.71
N GLU A 29 2.75 5.91 2.45
CA GLU A 29 3.72 6.36 1.44
C GLU A 29 4.25 7.76 1.73
N GLU A 30 3.42 8.68 2.24
CA GLU A 30 3.86 10.01 2.65
C GLU A 30 4.90 9.96 3.76
N CYS A 31 4.86 8.95 4.64
CA CYS A 31 5.90 8.76 5.65
C CYS A 31 7.28 8.50 5.02
N PHE A 32 7.32 7.72 3.93
CA PHE A 32 8.56 7.45 3.19
C PHE A 32 8.98 8.63 2.32
N SER A 33 8.03 9.25 1.62
CA SER A 33 8.32 10.25 0.60
C SER A 33 8.48 11.66 1.16
N LYS A 34 7.90 12.02 2.32
CA LYS A 34 7.91 13.40 2.85
C LYS A 34 8.67 13.57 4.16
N THR A 35 8.53 12.64 5.11
CA THR A 35 8.88 12.93 6.52
C THR A 35 9.97 12.04 7.11
N ASN A 36 10.48 11.03 6.38
CA ASN A 36 11.33 9.96 6.93
C ASN A 36 10.76 9.32 8.21
N PHE A 37 9.44 9.42 8.39
CA PHE A 37 8.75 8.96 9.58
C PHE A 37 8.52 7.45 9.51
N ASP A 38 8.40 6.80 10.67
CA ASP A 38 8.10 5.38 10.71
C ASP A 38 6.61 5.08 10.57
N PRO A 39 6.16 4.44 9.46
CA PRO A 39 4.76 4.11 9.30
C PRO A 39 4.22 3.17 10.38
N SER A 40 5.08 2.41 11.08
CA SER A 40 4.68 1.58 12.23
C SER A 40 3.93 2.36 13.31
N VAL A 41 4.29 3.63 13.55
CA VAL A 41 3.61 4.49 14.52
C VAL A 41 2.21 4.89 14.03
N LEU A 42 2.04 5.11 12.74
CA LEU A 42 0.72 5.35 12.14
C LEU A 42 -0.17 4.09 12.25
N ILE A 43 0.39 2.94 11.93
CA ILE A 43 -0.31 1.65 11.90
C ILE A 43 -0.75 1.21 13.29
N SER A 44 0.09 1.39 14.31
CA SER A 44 -0.30 1.09 15.70
C SER A 44 -1.53 1.89 16.16
N LYS A 45 -1.58 3.19 15.81
CA LYS A 45 -2.73 4.07 16.09
C LYS A 45 -4.00 3.67 15.34
N GLN A 46 -3.86 3.06 14.16
CA GLN A 46 -4.97 2.61 13.33
C GLN A 46 -5.17 1.08 13.35
N SER A 47 -4.63 0.40 14.37
CA SER A 47 -4.66 -1.06 14.47
C SER A 47 -6.07 -1.66 14.42
N ALA A 48 -7.09 -0.92 14.85
CA ALA A 48 -8.49 -1.32 14.74
C ALA A 48 -8.95 -1.56 13.29
N LEU A 49 -8.46 -0.76 12.31
CA LEU A 49 -8.78 -0.94 10.89
C LEU A 49 -8.20 -2.23 10.33
N LEU A 50 -7.08 -2.68 10.89
CA LEU A 50 -6.37 -3.89 10.48
C LEU A 50 -6.71 -5.09 11.37
N LYS A 51 -7.82 -5.04 12.11
CA LYS A 51 -8.27 -6.16 12.95
C LYS A 51 -8.67 -7.37 12.12
N GLU A 52 -9.37 -7.15 11.02
CA GLU A 52 -9.85 -8.22 10.14
C GLU A 52 -8.83 -8.56 9.06
N LYS A 53 -8.60 -9.86 8.83
CA LYS A 53 -7.69 -10.35 7.79
C LYS A 53 -8.00 -9.79 6.41
N LYS A 54 -9.29 -9.63 6.08
CA LYS A 54 -9.74 -9.01 4.83
C LYS A 54 -9.18 -7.59 4.66
N ASN A 55 -9.25 -6.76 5.70
CA ASN A 55 -8.74 -5.39 5.68
C ASN A 55 -7.21 -5.35 5.62
N GLN A 56 -6.54 -6.29 6.27
CA GLN A 56 -5.08 -6.42 6.22
C GLN A 56 -4.58 -6.70 4.80
N LEU A 57 -5.22 -7.66 4.11
CA LEU A 57 -4.89 -8.00 2.73
C LEU A 57 -5.26 -6.86 1.78
N LEU A 58 -6.41 -6.22 2.00
CA LEU A 58 -6.85 -5.09 1.19
C LEU A 58 -5.90 -3.89 1.31
N TYR A 59 -5.40 -3.60 2.52
CA TYR A 59 -4.38 -2.57 2.73
C TYR A 59 -3.10 -2.85 1.94
N LEU A 60 -2.59 -4.08 1.96
CA LEU A 60 -1.41 -4.45 1.17
C LEU A 60 -1.66 -4.33 -0.34
N GLN A 61 -2.86 -4.71 -0.80
CA GLN A 61 -3.25 -4.57 -2.20
C GLN A 61 -3.32 -3.10 -2.63
N LEU A 62 -3.83 -2.21 -1.77
CA LEU A 62 -3.87 -0.77 -2.04
C LEU A 62 -2.46 -0.19 -2.19
N LEU A 63 -1.53 -0.56 -1.30
CA LEU A 63 -0.11 -0.20 -1.45
C LEU A 63 0.51 -0.76 -2.74
N MET A 64 0.18 -2.01 -3.10
CA MET A 64 0.69 -2.63 -4.32
C MET A 64 0.21 -1.90 -5.58
N ILE A 65 -1.09 -1.57 -5.63
CA ILE A 65 -1.70 -0.76 -6.69
C ILE A 65 -1.01 0.59 -6.81
N TYR A 66 -0.70 1.23 -5.68
CA TYR A 66 0.03 2.48 -5.66
C TYR A 66 1.42 2.35 -6.33
N TYR A 67 2.23 1.36 -5.93
CA TYR A 67 3.56 1.16 -6.52
C TYR A 67 3.52 0.72 -7.98
N GLU A 68 2.49 -0.04 -8.38
CA GLU A 68 2.23 -0.36 -9.78
C GLU A 68 1.96 0.90 -10.60
N ASP A 69 1.18 1.84 -10.05
CA ASP A 69 0.89 3.11 -10.72
C ASP A 69 2.14 3.99 -10.84
N VAL A 70 2.97 4.07 -9.79
CA VAL A 70 4.28 4.75 -9.85
C VAL A 70 5.18 4.11 -10.93
N LEU A 71 5.20 2.77 -11.00
CA LEU A 71 5.96 2.05 -12.02
C LEU A 71 5.41 2.32 -13.43
N LYS A 72 4.08 2.38 -13.61
CA LYS A 72 3.46 2.75 -14.89
C LYS A 72 3.89 4.17 -15.32
N MET A 73 3.88 5.14 -14.40
CA MET A 73 4.34 6.50 -14.68
C MET A 73 5.82 6.51 -15.11
N LYS A 74 6.68 5.75 -14.42
CA LYS A 74 8.10 5.57 -14.79
C LYS A 74 8.34 4.99 -16.17
N LEU A 75 7.37 4.24 -16.69
CA LEU A 75 7.40 3.62 -18.01
C LEU A 75 6.70 4.47 -19.08
N GLY A 76 6.25 5.68 -18.73
CA GLY A 76 5.50 6.57 -19.62
C GLY A 76 4.07 6.07 -19.92
N LYS A 77 3.53 5.15 -19.12
CA LYS A 77 2.19 4.55 -19.29
C LYS A 77 1.15 5.19 -18.37
N SER A 78 0.86 6.47 -18.58
CA SER A 78 0.00 7.25 -17.68
C SER A 78 -1.51 7.14 -17.97
N ASP A 79 -1.91 6.40 -19.00
CA ASP A 79 -3.31 6.32 -19.43
C ASP A 79 -4.22 5.62 -18.41
N ASP A 80 -3.66 4.66 -17.66
CA ASP A 80 -4.37 3.78 -16.72
C ASP A 80 -3.77 3.85 -15.29
N ILE A 81 -3.77 5.05 -14.72
CA ILE A 81 -3.46 5.28 -13.31
C ILE A 81 -4.74 5.13 -12.47
N ARG A 82 -4.69 4.35 -11.39
CA ARG A 82 -5.82 4.12 -10.47
C ARG A 82 -5.86 5.16 -9.36
N TYR A 83 -4.70 5.61 -8.88
CA TYR A 83 -4.57 6.65 -7.85
C TYR A 83 -4.63 8.10 -8.40
N LYS A 84 -5.38 8.35 -9.49
CA LYS A 84 -5.47 9.68 -10.15
C LYS A 84 -5.83 10.82 -9.18
N THR A 85 -6.70 10.57 -8.21
CA THR A 85 -7.09 11.56 -7.18
C THR A 85 -5.94 11.98 -6.26
N TYR A 86 -4.83 11.22 -6.24
CA TYR A 86 -3.66 11.43 -5.39
C TYR A 86 -2.39 11.76 -6.20
N GLU A 87 -2.55 12.48 -7.32
CA GLU A 87 -1.48 12.80 -8.28
C GLU A 87 -0.25 13.44 -7.64
N THR A 88 -0.43 14.33 -6.66
CA THR A 88 0.70 14.96 -5.93
C THR A 88 1.57 13.94 -5.21
N SER A 89 0.95 12.93 -4.58
CA SER A 89 1.68 11.85 -3.91
C SER A 89 2.41 11.00 -4.95
N LEU A 90 1.69 10.57 -6.00
CA LEU A 90 2.25 9.75 -7.08
C LEU A 90 3.45 10.41 -7.77
N THR A 91 3.33 11.69 -8.10
CA THR A 91 4.40 12.45 -8.78
C THR A 91 5.63 12.59 -7.88
N LEU A 92 5.43 12.80 -6.58
CA LEU A 92 6.53 12.84 -5.63
C LEU A 92 7.26 11.48 -5.55
N SER A 93 6.52 10.38 -5.43
CA SER A 93 7.11 9.04 -5.37
C SER A 93 7.74 8.64 -6.70
N GLU A 94 7.15 8.99 -7.83
CA GLU A 94 7.76 8.87 -9.16
C GLU A 94 9.11 9.60 -9.16
N SER A 95 9.17 10.88 -8.81
CA SER A 95 10.45 11.62 -8.85
C SER A 95 11.57 11.02 -7.98
N LYS A 96 11.22 10.32 -6.88
CA LYS A 96 12.18 9.79 -5.89
C LYS A 96 12.57 8.33 -6.11
N MET A 97 11.71 7.51 -6.72
CA MET A 97 11.95 6.08 -6.85
C MET A 97 12.52 5.73 -8.22
N THR A 98 13.30 4.65 -8.28
CA THR A 98 13.66 4.00 -9.54
C THR A 98 12.69 2.85 -9.82
N GLN A 99 12.67 2.35 -11.05
CA GLN A 99 11.88 1.15 -11.38
C GLN A 99 12.28 -0.05 -10.51
N ALA A 100 13.58 -0.20 -10.20
CA ALA A 100 14.09 -1.24 -9.32
C ALA A 100 13.51 -1.14 -7.90
N ILE A 101 13.48 0.07 -7.33
CA ILE A 101 12.86 0.31 -6.01
C ILE A 101 11.39 -0.08 -6.03
N CYS A 102 10.62 0.34 -7.06
CA CYS A 102 9.20 -0.05 -7.17
C CYS A 102 9.02 -1.57 -7.16
N LEU A 103 9.84 -2.29 -7.93
CA LEU A 103 9.79 -3.76 -8.00
C LEU A 103 10.17 -4.42 -6.65
N GLU A 104 11.15 -3.88 -5.94
CA GLU A 104 11.52 -4.34 -4.60
C GLU A 104 10.38 -4.15 -3.60
N ARG A 105 9.70 -2.99 -3.64
CA ARG A 105 8.53 -2.72 -2.79
C ARG A 105 7.38 -3.68 -3.08
N ILE A 106 7.09 -3.93 -4.36
CA ILE A 106 6.05 -4.91 -4.77
C ILE A 106 6.42 -6.32 -4.28
N LYS A 107 7.68 -6.73 -4.42
CA LYS A 107 8.15 -8.03 -3.93
C LYS A 107 8.01 -8.16 -2.42
N ALA A 108 8.39 -7.14 -1.65
CA ALA A 108 8.25 -7.13 -0.20
C ALA A 108 6.77 -7.20 0.24
N LEU A 109 5.88 -6.52 -0.47
CA LEU A 109 4.43 -6.59 -0.24
C LEU A 109 3.89 -8.00 -0.47
N LEU A 110 4.26 -8.66 -1.57
CA LEU A 110 3.86 -10.04 -1.87
C LEU A 110 4.36 -11.05 -0.83
N GLU A 111 5.58 -10.88 -0.34
CA GLU A 111 6.11 -11.72 0.75
C GLU A 111 5.35 -11.50 2.06
N THR A 112 5.02 -10.24 2.37
CA THR A 112 4.26 -9.87 3.57
C THR A 112 2.83 -10.41 3.50
N GLU A 113 2.19 -10.34 2.35
CA GLU A 113 0.86 -10.91 2.11
C GLU A 113 0.84 -12.40 2.44
N LYS A 114 1.83 -13.17 1.96
CA LYS A 114 1.97 -14.61 2.25
C LYS A 114 2.08 -14.87 3.76
N ARG A 115 2.84 -14.05 4.49
CA ARG A 115 3.02 -14.17 5.95
C ARG A 115 1.73 -13.90 6.72
N ILE A 116 0.97 -12.87 6.31
CA ILE A 116 -0.35 -12.59 6.89
C ILE A 116 -1.33 -13.71 6.57
N GLN A 117 -1.30 -14.24 5.34
CA GLN A 117 -2.12 -15.38 4.94
C GLN A 117 -1.82 -16.63 5.77
N SER A 118 -0.56 -16.87 6.15
CA SER A 118 -0.16 -17.93 7.08
C SER A 118 -0.42 -17.62 8.57
N ASN A 119 -1.29 -16.66 8.87
CA ASN A 119 -1.68 -16.24 10.23
C ASN A 119 -0.53 -15.63 11.06
N GLY A 120 0.43 -14.97 10.41
CA GLY A 120 1.41 -14.13 11.09
C GLY A 120 0.76 -12.96 11.82
N ASN A 121 1.39 -12.50 12.90
CA ASN A 121 0.99 -11.26 13.57
C ASN A 121 1.12 -10.09 12.59
N VAL A 122 0.01 -9.42 12.27
CA VAL A 122 -0.02 -8.37 11.24
C VAL A 122 0.91 -7.21 11.55
N LEU A 123 0.97 -6.75 12.80
CA LEU A 123 1.81 -5.60 13.18
C LEU A 123 3.29 -5.94 12.96
N LEU A 124 3.73 -7.14 13.40
CA LEU A 124 5.10 -7.59 13.16
C LEU A 124 5.41 -7.78 11.66
N CYS A 125 4.45 -8.25 10.88
CA CYS A 125 4.60 -8.38 9.43
C CYS A 125 4.77 -7.01 8.77
N LEU A 126 3.98 -6.02 9.18
CA LEU A 126 4.05 -4.65 8.67
C LEU A 126 5.32 -3.92 9.12
N ASP A 127 5.74 -4.08 10.38
CA ASP A 127 6.99 -3.50 10.87
C ASP A 127 8.19 -4.01 10.04
N ARG A 128 8.24 -5.33 9.79
CA ARG A 128 9.26 -5.92 8.93
C ARG A 128 9.20 -5.39 7.50
N LEU A 129 7.99 -5.26 6.95
CA LEU A 129 7.79 -4.68 5.63
C LEU A 129 8.37 -3.26 5.58
N PHE A 130 8.02 -2.39 6.53
CA PHE A 130 8.48 -1.00 6.53
C PHE A 130 9.99 -0.86 6.74
N LEU A 131 10.61 -1.76 7.52
CA LEU A 131 12.06 -1.83 7.63
C LEU A 131 12.72 -2.21 6.31
N GLN A 132 12.26 -3.26 5.65
CA GLN A 132 12.75 -3.66 4.32
C GLN A 132 12.61 -2.52 3.31
N MET A 133 11.46 -1.87 3.34
CA MET A 133 11.15 -0.71 2.52
C MET A 133 12.15 0.43 2.73
N LYS A 134 12.49 0.79 3.97
CA LYS A 134 13.50 1.83 4.27
C LYS A 134 14.93 1.48 3.81
N GLY A 135 15.17 0.28 3.29
CA GLY A 135 16.51 -0.24 2.99
C GLY A 135 17.19 -0.84 4.23
N GLY A 136 16.42 -1.13 5.28
CA GLY A 136 16.91 -1.82 6.47
C GLY A 136 16.72 -3.32 6.36
N ILE A 137 17.55 -4.00 5.55
CA ILE A 137 18.10 -5.36 5.75
C ILE A 137 19.42 -5.46 4.97
#